data_AF-H9C3L2-F1
#
_entry.id   AF-H9C3L2-F1
#
_cell.length_a   1.000
_cell.length_b   1.000
_cell.length_c   1.000
_cell.angle_alpha   90.00
_cell.angle_beta   90.00
_cell.angle_gamma   90.00
#
_symmetry.space_group_name_H-M   'P 1'
#
loop_
_entity.id
_entity.type
_entity.pdbx_description
1 polymer ?
#
loop_
_entity_poly.entity_id
_entity_poly.type
_entity_poly.pdbx_seq_one_letter_code
_entity_poly.pdbx_strand_id
1 'polypeptide(L)'
;GNLKMQEEGEAAGPSSPTEEQAPKMAMTRIESLECQPIFLNVLEAIEPGVVCAGHDNNQPDSFAALLTSLNELGERHLVHFVKWAKAVPGFRNLHLDDQ
;
A
#
# COMPACT_ATOMS: atom_id res chain seq x y z
N GLY A 1 -37.54 5.92 -51.62
CA GLY A 1 -36.28 6.34 -52.25
C GLY A 1 -35.81 7.59 -51.55
N ASN A 2 -34.60 7.59 -50.99
CA ASN A 2 -34.02 8.69 -50.22
C ASN A 2 -33.45 9.79 -51.13
N LEU A 3 -33.59 11.06 -50.75
CA LEU A 3 -32.70 12.17 -51.16
C LEU A 3 -32.70 13.31 -50.11
N LYS A 4 -31.75 13.20 -49.18
CA LYS A 4 -30.77 14.19 -48.67
C LYS A 4 -31.04 15.70 -48.89
N MET A 5 -31.12 16.45 -47.78
CA MET A 5 -30.96 17.91 -47.66
C MET A 5 -29.90 18.15 -46.55
N GLN A 6 -28.81 18.88 -46.83
CA GLN A 6 -28.54 20.28 -46.37
C GLN A 6 -27.96 20.28 -44.93
N GLU A 7 -26.90 20.99 -44.52
CA GLU A 7 -26.22 22.23 -44.94
C GLU A 7 -24.81 22.27 -44.30
N GLU A 8 -23.96 23.17 -44.77
CA GLU A 8 -22.72 23.63 -44.15
C GLU A 8 -22.91 24.28 -42.76
N GLY A 9 -21.80 24.41 -42.02
CA GLY A 9 -21.71 25.23 -40.82
C GLY A 9 -20.27 25.40 -40.36
N GLU A 10 -19.53 26.28 -41.03
CA GLU A 10 -18.23 26.81 -40.63
C GLU A 10 -18.39 27.81 -39.46
N ALA A 11 -17.61 27.66 -38.39
CA ALA A 11 -17.30 28.75 -37.47
C ALA A 11 -15.96 28.52 -36.75
N ALA A 12 -15.09 29.53 -36.81
CA ALA A 12 -13.70 29.51 -36.40
C ALA A 12 -13.47 29.91 -34.92
N GLY A 13 -12.61 29.13 -34.22
CA GLY A 13 -11.64 29.47 -33.14
C GLY A 13 -12.14 30.06 -31.79
N PRO A 14 -11.26 30.30 -30.78
CA PRO A 14 -9.96 29.68 -30.44
C PRO A 14 -9.78 29.33 -28.91
N SER A 15 -8.60 28.81 -28.55
CA SER A 15 -7.92 28.80 -27.21
C SER A 15 -8.26 27.76 -26.12
N SER A 16 -7.29 26.87 -25.85
CA SER A 16 -7.00 26.24 -24.54
C SER A 16 -6.33 27.29 -23.60
N PRO A 17 -6.04 27.06 -22.29
CA PRO A 17 -6.10 25.82 -21.50
C PRO A 17 -6.66 25.99 -20.06
N THR A 18 -7.05 24.90 -19.39
CA THR A 18 -6.95 24.83 -17.92
C THR A 18 -6.57 23.42 -17.53
N GLU A 19 -5.26 23.22 -17.34
CA GLU A 19 -4.69 22.12 -16.58
C GLU A 19 -5.18 22.24 -15.13
N GLU A 20 -6.17 21.45 -14.75
CA GLU A 20 -6.27 21.02 -13.36
C GLU A 20 -5.27 19.88 -13.19
N GLN A 21 -3.99 20.24 -13.00
CA GLN A 21 -3.04 19.30 -12.43
C GLN A 21 -3.48 19.05 -10.99
N ALA A 22 -4.29 18.00 -10.80
CA ALA A 22 -4.30 17.27 -9.54
C ALA A 22 -2.83 17.06 -9.13
N PRO A 23 -2.47 17.28 -7.85
CA PRO A 23 -1.11 17.06 -7.41
C PRO A 23 -0.75 15.64 -7.77
N LYS A 24 0.10 15.49 -8.79
CA LYS A 24 0.66 14.22 -9.19
C LYS A 24 1.43 13.79 -7.96
N MET A 25 0.86 12.89 -7.17
CA MET A 25 1.63 12.15 -6.17
C MET A 25 2.69 11.44 -6.99
N ALA A 26 3.86 12.08 -7.11
CA ALA A 26 5.03 11.48 -7.68
C ALA A 26 5.43 10.40 -6.70
N MET A 27 4.79 9.24 -6.83
CA MET A 27 5.29 8.00 -6.30
C MET A 27 6.61 7.83 -7.03
N THR A 28 7.69 8.24 -6.36
CA THR A 28 9.04 8.08 -6.84
C THR A 28 9.17 6.63 -7.23
N ARG A 29 9.41 6.39 -8.53
CA ARG A 29 9.41 5.07 -9.17
C ARG A 29 10.15 4.08 -8.27
N ILE A 30 9.39 3.17 -7.66
CA ILE A 30 9.84 2.22 -6.62
C ILE A 30 11.07 1.42 -7.11
N GLU A 31 11.11 1.13 -8.41
CA GLU A 31 12.19 0.38 -9.08
C GLU A 31 13.60 1.01 -8.89
N SER A 32 13.72 2.32 -8.63
CA SER A 32 15.02 2.96 -8.39
C SER A 32 15.51 2.84 -6.93
N LEU A 33 14.63 2.46 -6.01
CA LEU A 33 14.90 2.40 -4.57
C LEU A 33 15.18 0.95 -4.11
N GLU A 34 14.66 -0.05 -4.82
CA GLU A 34 14.63 -1.47 -4.41
C GLU A 34 16.01 -2.12 -4.21
N CYS A 35 17.11 -1.50 -4.66
CA CYS A 35 18.46 -2.06 -4.52
C CYS A 35 19.52 -1.05 -4.08
N GLN A 36 19.15 0.10 -3.50
CA GLN A 36 20.21 0.92 -2.89
C GLN A 36 20.64 0.29 -1.55
N PRO A 37 21.95 0.13 -1.28
CA PRO A 37 22.45 -0.49 -0.06
C PRO A 37 21.90 0.14 1.22
N ILE A 38 21.62 1.45 1.19
CA ILE A 38 21.08 2.17 2.34
C ILE A 38 19.64 1.76 2.69
N PHE A 39 18.79 1.46 1.69
CA PHE A 39 17.43 1.00 1.97
C PHE A 39 17.43 -0.43 2.48
N LEU A 40 18.29 -1.30 1.93
CA LEU A 40 18.44 -2.67 2.39
C LEU A 40 18.90 -2.72 3.86
N ASN A 41 19.92 -1.92 4.21
CA ASN A 41 20.41 -1.83 5.59
C ASN A 41 19.33 -1.33 6.56
N VAL A 42 18.49 -0.38 6.14
CA VAL A 42 17.39 0.11 6.97
C VAL A 42 16.34 -0.99 7.16
N LEU A 43 15.95 -1.69 6.09
CA LEU A 43 14.96 -2.77 6.16
C LEU A 43 15.43 -3.92 7.07
N GLU A 44 16.69 -4.31 6.96
CA GLU A 44 17.33 -5.29 7.85
C GLU A 44 17.30 -4.83 9.31
N ALA A 45 17.66 -3.57 9.56
CA ALA A 45 17.70 -3.02 10.93
C ALA A 45 16.32 -2.88 11.59
N ILE A 46 15.24 -2.76 10.81
CA ILE A 46 13.88 -2.64 11.34
C ILE A 46 13.11 -3.96 11.36
N GLU A 47 13.67 -5.05 10.84
CA GLU A 47 12.99 -6.34 10.71
C GLU A 47 12.36 -6.79 12.05
N PRO A 48 11.08 -7.18 12.07
CA PRO A 48 10.46 -7.73 13.27
C PRO A 48 11.15 -9.00 13.73
N GLY A 49 11.40 -9.12 15.03
CA GLY A 49 11.81 -10.40 15.62
C GLY A 49 10.73 -11.48 15.47
N VAL A 50 11.16 -12.74 15.49
CA VAL A 50 10.25 -13.90 15.45
C VAL A 50 9.43 -13.95 16.75
N VAL A 51 8.13 -14.22 16.62
CA VAL A 51 7.22 -14.43 17.76
C VAL A 51 6.66 -15.85 17.71
N CYS A 52 6.57 -16.49 18.87
CA CYS A 52 6.01 -17.84 19.00
C CYS A 52 4.52 -17.79 19.36
N ALA A 53 3.75 -18.76 18.86
CA ALA A 53 2.31 -18.88 19.18
C ALA A 53 2.04 -19.14 20.67
N GLY A 54 3.04 -19.60 21.43
CA GLY A 54 2.87 -19.88 22.86
C GLY A 54 1.97 -21.10 23.14
N HIS A 55 1.77 -21.95 22.14
CA HIS A 55 0.98 -23.18 22.24
C HIS A 55 1.51 -24.10 23.35
N ASP A 56 0.63 -24.56 24.24
CA ASP A 56 0.97 -25.56 25.25
C ASP A 56 0.92 -26.97 24.63
N ASN A 57 2.09 -27.52 24.35
CA ASN A 57 2.23 -28.85 23.75
C ASN A 57 1.90 -30.00 24.73
N ASN A 58 1.59 -29.70 26.01
CA ASN A 58 1.14 -30.71 26.97
C ASN A 58 -0.37 -30.97 26.90
N GLN A 59 -1.11 -30.15 26.16
CA GLN A 59 -2.55 -30.30 25.95
C GLN A 59 -2.83 -30.97 24.60
N PRO A 60 -3.95 -31.71 24.48
CA PRO A 60 -4.36 -32.27 23.19
C PRO A 60 -4.70 -31.16 22.18
N ASP A 61 -4.21 -31.31 20.96
CA ASP A 61 -4.50 -30.41 19.84
C ASP A 61 -5.97 -30.55 19.40
N SER A 62 -6.81 -29.67 19.95
CA SER A 62 -8.16 -29.45 19.44
C SER A 62 -8.18 -28.30 18.45
N PHE A 63 -9.15 -28.31 17.53
CA PHE A 63 -9.37 -27.21 16.60
C PHE A 63 -9.49 -25.85 17.30
N ALA A 64 -10.23 -25.81 18.41
CA ALA A 64 -10.41 -24.60 19.20
C ALA A 64 -9.08 -24.09 19.79
N ALA A 65 -8.27 -24.99 20.38
CA ALA A 65 -6.98 -24.62 20.97
C ALA A 65 -5.99 -24.08 19.92
N LEU A 66 -5.93 -24.72 18.75
CA LEU A 66 -5.08 -24.26 17.66
C LEU A 66 -5.53 -22.90 17.11
N LEU A 67 -6.84 -22.68 16.93
CA LEU A 67 -7.35 -21.38 16.50
C LEU A 67 -7.04 -20.27 17.51
N THR A 68 -7.21 -20.53 18.81
CA THR A 68 -6.87 -19.57 19.85
C THR A 68 -5.38 -19.22 19.80
N SER A 69 -4.51 -20.22 19.74
CA SER A 69 -3.06 -20.05 19.62
C SER A 69 -2.64 -19.23 18.38
N LEU A 70 -3.28 -19.49 17.23
CA LEU A 70 -3.07 -18.73 16.00
C LEU A 70 -3.57 -17.28 16.10
N ASN A 71 -4.74 -17.06 16.72
CA ASN A 71 -5.27 -15.71 16.94
C ASN A 71 -4.36 -14.89 17.84
N GLU A 72 -3.92 -15.47 18.97
CA GLU A 72 -2.97 -14.83 19.88
C GLU A 72 -1.60 -14.56 19.23
N LEU A 73 -1.16 -15.42 18.30
CA LEU A 73 0.00 -15.14 17.47
C LEU A 73 -0.24 -13.95 16.54
N GLY A 74 -1.40 -13.93 15.86
CA GLY A 74 -1.80 -12.85 14.96
C GLY A 74 -1.85 -11.48 15.64
N GLU A 75 -2.45 -11.41 16.83
CA GLU A 75 -2.51 -10.18 17.64
C GLU A 75 -1.12 -9.67 18.01
N ARG A 76 -0.22 -10.56 18.46
CA ARG A 76 1.17 -10.19 18.77
C ARG A 76 1.92 -9.76 17.51
N HIS A 77 1.75 -10.45 16.39
CA HIS A 77 2.34 -10.07 15.12
C HIS A 77 1.88 -8.67 14.68
N LEU A 78 0.59 -8.37 14.80
CA LEU A 78 0.03 -7.07 14.38
C LEU A 78 0.73 -5.89 15.08
N VAL A 79 1.01 -6.02 16.38
CA VAL A 79 1.77 -4.99 17.12
C VAL A 79 3.16 -4.77 16.52
N HIS A 80 3.84 -5.82 16.09
CA HIS A 80 5.16 -5.72 15.46
C HIS A 80 5.08 -5.16 14.05
N PHE A 81 4.09 -5.59 13.25
CA PHE A 81 3.85 -5.05 11.91
C PHE A 81 3.57 -3.55 11.93
N VAL A 82 2.75 -3.07 12.87
CA VAL A 82 2.47 -1.63 13.01
C VAL A 82 3.73 -0.85 13.37
N LYS A 83 4.58 -1.38 14.26
CA LYS A 83 5.86 -0.75 14.61
C LYS A 83 6.82 -0.74 13.42
N TRP A 84 6.89 -1.84 12.69
CA TRP A 84 7.69 -1.98 11.48
C TRP A 84 7.27 -1.00 10.40
N ALA A 85 5.97 -0.97 10.06
CA ALA A 85 5.43 -0.05 9.06
C ALA A 85 5.75 1.41 9.39
N LYS A 86 5.60 1.82 10.66
CA LYS A 86 5.97 3.16 11.14
C LYS A 86 7.46 3.48 11.01
N ALA A 87 8.33 2.48 10.93
CA ALA A 87 9.77 2.62 10.76
C ALA A 87 10.21 2.54 9.29
N VAL A 88 9.33 2.12 8.37
CA VAL A 88 9.61 2.09 6.93
C VAL A 88 9.79 3.53 6.40
N PRO A 89 10.92 3.85 5.72
CA PRO A 89 11.13 5.16 5.11
C PRO A 89 9.98 5.56 4.18
N GLY A 90 9.42 6.75 4.39
CA GLY A 90 8.31 7.27 3.60
C GLY A 90 6.90 6.92 4.10
N PHE A 91 6.74 5.91 4.96
CA PHE A 91 5.41 5.51 5.46
C PHE A 91 4.71 6.64 6.22
N ARG A 92 5.45 7.36 7.07
CA ARG A 92 4.94 8.52 7.82
C ARG A 92 4.55 9.73 6.97
N ASN A 93 4.92 9.74 5.69
CA ASN A 93 4.58 10.81 4.77
C ASN A 93 3.18 10.59 4.13
N LEU A 94 2.59 9.41 4.31
CA LEU A 94 1.23 9.10 3.86
C LEU A 94 0.19 9.77 4.77
N HIS A 95 -1.01 9.99 4.23
CA HIS A 95 -2.15 10.43 5.05
C HIS A 95 -2.49 9.38 6.11
N LEU A 96 -3.06 9.79 7.25
CA LEU A 96 -3.36 8.85 8.34
C LEU A 96 -4.37 7.77 7.95
N ASP A 97 -5.32 8.06 7.05
CA ASP A 97 -6.26 7.06 6.53
C ASP A 97 -5.61 6.07 5.56
N ASP A 98 -4.45 6.42 4.99
CA ASP A 98 -3.67 5.56 4.09
C ASP A 98 -2.58 4.76 4.84
N GLN A 99 -2.35 5.05 6.12
CA GLN A 99 -1.43 4.32 7.01
C GLN A 99 -2.15 3.18 7.74
#